data_AF-A0AAP4EE16-F1
#
_entry.id   AF-A0AAP4EE16-F1
#
_cell.length_a   1.000
_cell.length_b   1.000
_cell.length_c   1.000
_cell.angle_alpha   90.00
_cell.angle_beta   90.00
_cell.angle_gamma   90.00
#
_symmetry.space_group_name_H-M   'P 1'
#
loop_
_entity.id
_entity.type
_entity.pdbx_description
1 polymer ?
#
loop_
_entity_poly.entity_id
_entity_poly.type
_entity_poly.pdbx_seq_one_letter_code
_entity_poly.pdbx_strand_id
1 'polypeptide(L)'
;MNQNGNEVLLKLQQGELDAVLVYRKLAELSSSEEEKNVLLSIAADEGRHASIIREYSKEILKPCNKSSEEIEAAYKNLGKEKVFEMLINAEINGGPVYEKLGEEFPRLKEIAKDEIKHGNLLKGLIEKSNLN
;
A
#
# COMPACT_ATOMS: atom_id res chain seq x y z
N MET A 1 23.55 0.43 -12.14
CA MET A 1 22.30 -0.37 -12.09
C MET A 1 22.14 -1.06 -13.42
N ASN A 2 21.95 -2.39 -13.43
CA ASN A 2 21.53 -3.11 -14.63
C ASN A 2 20.13 -2.63 -15.03
N GLN A 3 19.81 -2.61 -16.33
CA GLN A 3 18.53 -2.08 -16.84
C GLN A 3 17.30 -2.66 -16.11
N ASN A 4 17.36 -3.94 -15.71
CA ASN A 4 16.30 -4.63 -14.98
C ASN A 4 16.06 -4.12 -13.55
N GLY A 5 17.09 -3.61 -12.86
CA GLY A 5 16.95 -3.15 -11.46
C GLY A 5 16.21 -1.82 -11.35
N ASN A 6 16.44 -0.92 -12.32
CA ASN A 6 15.76 0.37 -12.34
C ASN A 6 14.26 0.20 -12.67
N GLU A 7 13.92 -0.65 -13.64
CA GLU A 7 12.52 -0.93 -13.99
C GLU A 7 11.72 -1.51 -12.81
N VAL A 8 12.34 -2.35 -11.99
CA VAL A 8 11.71 -2.90 -10.78
C VAL A 8 11.44 -1.79 -9.77
N LEU A 9 12.43 -0.93 -9.50
CA LEU A 9 12.26 0.19 -8.56
C LEU A 9 11.16 1.16 -9.03
N LEU A 10 11.06 1.44 -10.33
CA LEU A 10 10.00 2.29 -10.87
C LEU A 10 8.61 1.67 -10.69
N LYS A 11 8.49 0.36 -10.91
CA LYS A 11 7.22 -0.35 -10.67
C LYS A 11 6.81 -0.32 -9.20
N LEU A 12 7.75 -0.54 -8.29
CA LEU A 12 7.50 -0.46 -6.84
C LEU A 12 7.12 0.96 -6.44
N GLN A 13 7.88 1.97 -6.87
CA GLN A 13 7.56 3.37 -6.61
C GLN A 13 6.17 3.76 -7.10
N GLN A 14 5.76 3.29 -8.29
CA GLN A 14 4.42 3.54 -8.81
C GLN A 14 3.35 2.85 -7.96
N GLY A 15 3.59 1.59 -7.57
CA GLY A 15 2.69 0.84 -6.69
C GLY A 15 2.42 1.58 -5.38
N GLU A 16 3.48 2.05 -4.72
CA GLU A 16 3.38 2.86 -3.50
C GLU A 16 2.58 4.15 -3.71
N LEU A 17 2.84 4.88 -4.80
CA LEU A 17 2.09 6.10 -5.12
C LEU A 17 0.60 5.84 -5.38
N ASP A 18 0.29 4.74 -6.04
CA ASP A 18 -1.09 4.34 -6.32
C ASP A 18 -1.80 3.89 -5.03
N ALA A 19 -1.09 3.18 -4.14
CA ALA A 19 -1.57 2.76 -2.83
C ALA A 19 -1.97 3.96 -1.95
N VAL A 20 -1.23 5.08 -1.99
CA VAL A 20 -1.64 6.34 -1.34
C VAL A 20 -3.07 6.74 -1.74
N LEU A 21 -3.39 6.68 -3.03
CA LEU A 21 -4.71 7.07 -3.52
C LEU A 21 -5.78 6.04 -3.15
N VAL A 22 -5.44 4.75 -3.21
CA VAL A 22 -6.31 3.65 -2.79
C VAL A 22 -6.73 3.81 -1.34
N TYR A 23 -5.77 3.95 -0.42
CA TYR A 23 -6.05 4.06 1.00
C TYR A 23 -6.78 5.35 1.37
N ARG A 24 -6.45 6.49 0.73
CA ARG A 24 -7.22 7.73 0.90
C ARG A 24 -8.67 7.57 0.44
N LYS A 25 -8.89 6.92 -0.70
CA LYS A 25 -10.25 6.67 -1.20
C LYS A 25 -11.04 5.79 -0.24
N LEU A 26 -10.44 4.73 0.29
CA LEU A 26 -11.11 3.88 1.28
C LEU A 26 -11.39 4.63 2.58
N ALA A 27 -10.50 5.51 3.01
CA ALA A 27 -10.74 6.37 4.17
C ALA A 27 -11.93 7.32 3.97
N GLU A 28 -12.13 7.83 2.75
CA GLU A 28 -13.31 8.64 2.39
C GLU A 28 -14.61 7.82 2.40
N LEU A 29 -14.54 6.54 2.02
CA LEU A 29 -15.69 5.63 1.99
C LEU A 29 -16.01 5.02 3.36
N SER A 30 -15.11 5.16 4.33
CA SER A 30 -15.27 4.58 5.65
C SER A 30 -16.23 5.39 6.52
N SER A 31 -17.19 4.70 7.15
CA SER A 31 -18.10 5.30 8.13
C SER A 31 -17.53 5.34 9.55
N SER A 32 -16.41 4.66 9.81
CA SER A 32 -15.78 4.59 11.14
C SER A 32 -14.57 5.51 11.21
N GLU A 33 -14.55 6.39 12.21
CA GLU A 33 -13.43 7.30 12.42
C GLU A 33 -12.14 6.54 12.79
N GLU A 34 -12.24 5.42 13.51
CA GLU A 34 -11.09 4.56 13.80
C GLU A 34 -10.49 3.99 12.50
N GLU A 35 -11.34 3.41 11.66
CA GLU A 35 -10.93 2.81 10.38
C GLU A 35 -10.33 3.85 9.45
N LYS A 36 -10.99 4.99 9.31
CA LYS A 36 -10.50 6.13 8.56
C LYS A 36 -9.10 6.55 9.01
N ASN A 37 -8.87 6.65 10.32
CA ASN A 37 -7.55 7.02 10.86
C ASN A 37 -6.48 5.96 10.56
N VAL A 38 -6.81 4.68 10.63
CA VAL A 38 -5.89 3.60 10.24
C VAL A 38 -5.55 3.69 8.75
N LEU A 39 -6.54 3.82 7.88
CA LEU A 39 -6.35 3.93 6.43
C LEU A 39 -5.53 5.17 6.05
N LEU A 40 -5.77 6.32 6.68
CA LEU A 40 -4.98 7.52 6.46
C LEU A 40 -3.54 7.39 6.97
N SER A 41 -3.32 6.65 8.06
CA SER A 41 -1.98 6.32 8.54
C SER A 41 -1.23 5.46 7.52
N ILE A 42 -1.87 4.43 6.97
CA ILE A 42 -1.26 3.58 5.94
C ILE A 42 -0.93 4.42 4.70
N ALA A 43 -1.88 5.23 4.20
CA ALA A 43 -1.64 6.13 3.08
C ALA A 43 -0.45 7.09 3.28
N ALA A 44 -0.18 7.52 4.51
CA ALA A 44 0.98 8.35 4.82
C ALA A 44 2.29 7.56 4.76
N ASP A 45 2.27 6.30 5.21
CA ASP A 45 3.40 5.38 5.08
C ASP A 45 3.73 5.09 3.61
N GLU A 46 2.74 4.81 2.75
CA GLU A 46 3.01 4.57 1.31
C GLU A 46 3.63 5.78 0.61
N GLY A 47 3.20 6.99 1.00
CA GLY A 47 3.80 8.23 0.50
C GLY A 47 5.28 8.34 0.90
N ARG A 48 5.64 7.88 2.09
CA ARG A 48 7.02 7.77 2.56
C ARG A 48 7.75 6.64 1.81
N HIS A 49 7.14 5.47 1.61
CA HIS A 49 7.73 4.36 0.87
C HIS A 49 8.10 4.76 -0.56
N ALA A 50 7.17 5.40 -1.29
CA ALA A 50 7.42 5.96 -2.62
C ALA A 50 8.61 6.94 -2.62
N SER A 51 8.74 7.75 -1.58
CA SER A 51 9.85 8.69 -1.42
C SER A 51 11.18 7.99 -1.16
N ILE A 52 11.20 6.91 -0.37
CA ILE A 52 12.38 6.07 -0.14
C ILE A 52 12.82 5.41 -1.45
N ILE A 53 11.89 4.82 -2.20
CA ILE A 53 12.22 4.13 -3.46
C ILE A 53 12.75 5.14 -4.49
N ARG A 54 12.20 6.36 -4.52
CA ARG A 54 12.70 7.47 -5.33
C ARG A 54 14.16 7.80 -5.08
N GLU A 55 14.65 7.67 -3.83
CA GLU A 55 16.06 7.89 -3.53
C GLU A 55 16.97 6.90 -4.28
N TYR A 56 16.46 5.72 -4.65
CA TYR A 56 17.19 4.72 -5.44
C TYR A 56 16.89 4.81 -6.93
N SER A 57 15.62 4.95 -7.34
CA SER A 57 15.22 5.03 -8.76
C SER A 57 15.67 6.33 -9.43
N LYS A 58 15.86 7.40 -8.66
CA LYS A 58 16.18 8.76 -9.10
C LYS A 58 15.12 9.40 -10.00
N GLU A 59 13.93 8.80 -10.12
CA GLU A 59 12.84 9.29 -10.96
C GLU A 59 11.67 9.86 -10.16
N ILE A 60 10.98 10.84 -10.74
CA ILE A 60 9.78 11.44 -10.14
C ILE A 60 8.56 10.92 -10.90
N LEU A 61 7.86 9.97 -10.29
CA LEU A 61 6.61 9.45 -10.79
C LEU A 61 5.41 10.25 -10.24
N LYS A 62 4.26 10.11 -10.89
CA LYS A 62 2.99 10.69 -10.44
C LYS A 62 2.01 9.55 -10.14
N PRO A 63 1.20 9.67 -9.07
CA PRO A 63 0.20 8.66 -8.77
C PRO A 63 -0.84 8.55 -9.90
N CYS A 64 -1.32 7.34 -10.14
CA CYS A 64 -2.34 7.04 -11.13
C CYS A 64 -3.74 7.16 -10.51
N ASN A 65 -4.51 8.17 -10.91
CA ASN A 65 -5.87 8.39 -10.38
C ASN A 65 -6.80 7.20 -10.58
N LYS A 66 -6.54 6.38 -11.61
CA LYS A 66 -7.36 5.21 -11.95
C LYS A 66 -7.44 4.19 -10.81
N SER A 67 -6.37 4.05 -10.01
CA SER A 67 -6.34 3.12 -8.88
C SER A 67 -7.38 3.49 -7.81
N SER A 68 -7.66 4.78 -7.62
CA SER A 68 -8.72 5.25 -6.71
C SER A 68 -10.12 4.94 -7.24
N GLU A 69 -10.33 5.05 -8.56
CA GLU A 69 -11.62 4.74 -9.19
C GLU A 69 -11.90 3.23 -9.18
N GLU A 70 -10.87 2.42 -9.46
CA GLU A 70 -10.94 0.96 -9.46
C GLU A 70 -11.24 0.41 -8.06
N ILE A 71 -10.58 0.93 -7.01
CA ILE A 71 -10.88 0.47 -5.64
C ILE A 71 -12.26 0.92 -5.18
N GLU A 72 -12.71 2.13 -5.53
CA GLU A 72 -14.06 2.59 -5.20
C GLU A 72 -15.11 1.69 -5.86
N ALA A 73 -14.92 1.34 -7.14
CA ALA A 73 -15.80 0.41 -7.83
C ALA A 73 -15.77 -0.99 -7.20
N ALA A 74 -14.58 -1.50 -6.85
CA ALA A 74 -14.46 -2.79 -6.16
C ALA A 74 -15.17 -2.78 -4.81
N TYR A 75 -15.02 -1.72 -4.02
CA TYR A 75 -15.66 -1.57 -2.71
C TYR A 75 -17.19 -1.58 -2.83
N LYS A 76 -17.75 -0.86 -3.81
CA LYS A 76 -19.19 -0.82 -4.05
C LYS A 76 -19.77 -2.15 -4.57
N ASN A 77 -19.03 -2.87 -5.41
CA ASN A 77 -19.53 -4.07 -6.08
C ASN A 77 -19.27 -5.36 -5.31
N LEU A 78 -18.11 -5.48 -4.65
CA LEU A 78 -17.67 -6.69 -3.96
C LEU A 78 -17.89 -6.61 -2.45
N GLY A 79 -18.02 -5.40 -1.90
CA GLY A 79 -18.12 -5.15 -0.48
C GLY A 79 -16.76 -5.00 0.21
N LYS A 80 -16.81 -4.43 1.42
CA LYS A 80 -15.64 -4.09 2.23
C LYS A 80 -14.72 -5.28 2.53
N GLU A 81 -15.29 -6.40 2.98
CA GLU A 81 -14.50 -7.55 3.44
C GLU A 81 -13.59 -8.09 2.33
N LYS A 82 -14.14 -8.34 1.14
CA LYS A 82 -13.36 -8.79 -0.02
C LYS A 82 -12.27 -7.81 -0.43
N VAL A 83 -12.57 -6.51 -0.41
CA VAL A 83 -11.57 -5.48 -0.74
C VAL A 83 -10.44 -5.47 0.29
N PHE A 84 -10.76 -5.55 1.58
CA PHE A 84 -9.73 -5.57 2.62
C PHE A 84 -8.93 -6.86 2.57
N GLU A 85 -9.53 -8.02 2.30
CA GLU A 85 -8.80 -9.28 2.08
C GLU A 85 -7.81 -9.17 0.91
N MET A 86 -8.20 -8.54 -0.20
CA MET A 86 -7.31 -8.29 -1.33
C MET A 86 -6.11 -7.43 -0.93
N LEU A 87 -6.33 -6.37 -0.16
CA LEU A 87 -5.26 -5.48 0.32
C LEU A 87 -4.36 -6.19 1.33
N ILE A 88 -4.91 -6.90 2.32
CA ILE A 88 -4.13 -7.69 3.29
C ILE A 88 -3.18 -8.64 2.55
N ASN A 89 -3.68 -9.32 1.52
CA ASN A 89 -2.84 -10.21 0.71
C ASN A 89 -1.79 -9.43 -0.09
N ALA A 90 -2.10 -8.26 -0.61
CA ALA A 90 -1.13 -7.43 -1.32
C ALA A 90 0.01 -6.98 -0.39
N GLU A 91 -0.32 -6.42 0.77
CA GLU A 91 0.61 -5.97 1.81
C GLU A 91 1.52 -7.12 2.29
N ILE A 92 0.92 -8.25 2.70
CA ILE A 92 1.68 -9.39 3.24
C ILE A 92 2.62 -9.99 2.18
N ASN A 93 2.19 -10.05 0.91
CA ASN A 93 3.01 -10.58 -0.17
C ASN A 93 4.01 -9.55 -0.72
N GLY A 94 3.80 -8.25 -0.50
CA GLY A 94 4.71 -7.17 -0.86
C GLY A 94 5.97 -7.14 0.01
N GLY A 95 5.82 -7.34 1.32
CA GLY A 95 6.92 -7.33 2.30
C GLY A 95 8.15 -8.18 1.89
N PRO A 96 8.00 -9.46 1.50
CA PRO A 96 9.11 -10.30 1.05
C PRO A 96 9.87 -9.77 -0.19
N VAL A 97 9.20 -9.04 -1.09
CA VAL A 97 9.86 -8.43 -2.26
C VAL A 97 10.81 -7.33 -1.79
N TYR A 98 10.35 -6.47 -0.88
CA TYR A 98 11.16 -5.42 -0.29
C TYR A 98 12.29 -5.96 0.57
N GLU A 99 12.07 -7.02 1.35
CA GLU A 99 13.11 -7.65 2.17
C GLU A 99 14.27 -8.15 1.29
N LYS A 100 13.96 -8.84 0.18
CA LYS A 100 14.95 -9.35 -0.77
C LYS A 100 15.72 -8.23 -1.45
N LEU A 101 15.03 -7.20 -1.95
CA LEU A 101 15.68 -6.04 -2.56
C LEU A 101 16.47 -5.21 -1.54
N GLY A 102 16.12 -5.32 -0.26
CA GLY A 102 16.82 -4.74 0.87
C GLY A 102 18.28 -5.20 1.03
N GLU A 103 18.68 -6.31 0.40
CA GLU A 103 20.09 -6.73 0.34
C GLU A 103 20.94 -5.76 -0.49
N GLU A 104 20.37 -5.21 -1.57
CA GLU A 104 21.02 -4.23 -2.46
C GLU A 104 20.68 -2.78 -2.06
N PHE A 105 19.46 -2.54 -1.58
CA PHE A 105 18.92 -1.22 -1.23
C PHE A 105 18.48 -1.19 0.25
N PRO A 106 19.39 -0.95 1.21
CA PRO A 106 19.14 -1.24 2.63
C PRO A 106 17.88 -0.61 3.23
N ARG A 107 17.46 0.58 2.77
CA ARG A 107 16.26 1.25 3.30
C ARG A 107 14.95 0.56 2.88
N LEU A 108 14.95 -0.30 1.86
CA LEU A 108 13.76 -1.08 1.51
C LEU A 108 13.37 -2.09 2.60
N LYS A 109 14.30 -2.46 3.51
CA LYS A 109 13.97 -3.26 4.70
C LYS A 109 13.07 -2.52 5.71
N GLU A 110 13.04 -1.19 5.65
CA GLU A 110 12.08 -0.40 6.43
C GLU A 110 10.68 -0.65 5.89
N ILE A 111 10.50 -0.51 4.57
CA ILE A 111 9.24 -0.76 3.86
C ILE A 111 8.75 -2.18 4.13
N ALA A 112 9.62 -3.19 3.99
CA ALA A 112 9.25 -4.59 4.22
C ALA A 112 8.56 -4.85 5.57
N LYS A 113 8.95 -4.12 6.63
CA LYS A 113 8.34 -4.25 7.96
C LYS A 113 7.02 -3.51 8.05
N ASP A 114 6.92 -2.36 7.39
CA ASP A 114 5.73 -1.54 7.35
C ASP A 114 4.60 -2.27 6.62
N GLU A 115 4.86 -2.92 5.47
CA GLU A 115 3.88 -3.72 4.72
C GLU A 115 3.23 -4.82 5.59
N ILE A 116 4.05 -5.58 6.32
CA ILE A 116 3.54 -6.64 7.22
C ILE A 116 2.68 -6.03 8.34
N LYS A 117 3.06 -4.86 8.85
CA LYS A 117 2.28 -4.14 9.85
C LYS A 117 0.95 -3.63 9.26
N HIS A 118 0.95 -3.09 8.04
CA HIS A 118 -0.25 -2.63 7.35
C HIS A 118 -1.24 -3.77 7.12
N GLY A 119 -0.78 -4.92 6.61
CA GLY A 119 -1.61 -6.12 6.48
C GLY A 119 -2.25 -6.57 7.81
N ASN A 120 -1.50 -6.51 8.91
CA ASN A 120 -2.02 -6.83 10.24
C ASN A 120 -3.04 -5.81 10.76
N LEU A 121 -2.83 -4.51 10.50
CA LEU A 121 -3.78 -3.45 10.84
C LEU A 121 -5.11 -3.65 10.10
N LEU A 122 -5.05 -3.91 8.79
CA LEU A 122 -6.22 -4.19 7.96
C LEU A 122 -6.98 -5.43 8.44
N LYS A 123 -6.27 -6.50 8.81
CA LYS A 123 -6.87 -7.70 9.40
C LYS A 123 -7.62 -7.39 10.68
N GLY A 124 -7.04 -6.56 11.56
CA GLY A 124 -7.69 -6.11 12.79
C GLY A 124 -8.98 -5.31 12.53
N LEU A 125 -9.06 -4.57 11.42
CA LEU A 125 -10.28 -3.85 11.03
C LEU A 125 -11.39 -4.80 10.57
N ILE A 126 -11.06 -5.88 9.85
CA ILE A 126 -12.04 -6.92 9.47
C ILE A 126 -12.57 -7.63 10.72
N GLU A 127 -11.67 -8.11 11.59
CA GLU A 127 -12.04 -8.87 12.79
C GLU A 127 -12.98 -8.06 13.70
N LYS A 128 -12.71 -6.76 13.91
CA LYS A 128 -13.60 -5.86 14.67
C LYS A 128 -14.94 -5.61 13.99
N SER A 129 -14.97 -5.57 12.66
CA SER A 129 -16.21 -5.37 11.90
C SER A 129 -17.13 -6.58 11.99
N ASN A 130 -16.58 -7.79 12.06
CA ASN A 130 -17.34 -9.04 12.17
C ASN A 130 -17.85 -9.33 13.60
N LEU A 131 -17.41 -8.57 14.60
CA LEU A 131 -17.81 -8.68 16.00
C LEU A 131 -18.92 -7.68 16.41
N ASN A 132 -19.31 -6.76 15.53
CA ASN A 132 -20.36 -5.75 15.74
C ASN A 132 -21.60 -6.06 14.89
#